data_AF-A0A7S1U3G7-F1
#
_entry.id   AF-A0A7S1U3G7-F1
#
_cell.length_a   1.000
_cell.length_b   1.000
_cell.length_c   1.000
_cell.angle_alpha   90.00
_cell.angle_beta   90.00
_cell.angle_gamma   90.00
#
_symmetry.space_group_name_H-M   'P 1'
#
loop_
_entity.id
_entity.type
_entity.pdbx_description
1 polymer ?
#
loop_
_entity_poly.entity_id
_entity_poly.type
_entity_poly.pdbx_seq_one_letter_code
_entity_poly.pdbx_strand_id
1 'polypeptide(L)'
;ALRFVPEGNAPSRSIDGRMNSIFRRSATAALRRRAVAGRRMFGGGGTKEENLEEAAKWIDYSKYGLAFTGAVAVYVAGVEVMHASSHHEEEHIAWPHMNIRTKAYPWKCEDCNFFDAKCWKKCRAAAQ
;
A
#
# COMPACT_ATOMS: atom_id res chain seq x y z
N ALA A 1 -20.24 75.12 18.53
CA ALA A 1 -20.52 75.11 19.98
C ALA A 1 -19.74 73.99 20.62
N LEU A 2 -18.63 74.31 21.30
CA LEU A 2 -17.85 73.35 22.09
C LEU A 2 -18.59 73.14 23.41
N ARG A 3 -19.01 71.91 23.70
CA ARG A 3 -19.53 71.52 25.02
C ARG A 3 -18.57 70.55 25.69
N PHE A 4 -18.04 71.03 26.79
CA PHE A 4 -17.33 70.36 27.86
C PHE A 4 -18.27 69.36 28.56
N VAL A 5 -17.85 68.10 28.77
CA VAL A 5 -18.50 67.11 29.66
C VAL A 5 -17.40 66.30 30.36
N PRO A 6 -17.50 66.03 31.68
CA PRO A 6 -16.36 65.84 32.57
C PRO A 6 -15.88 64.38 32.73
N GLU A 7 -14.73 64.26 33.42
CA GLU A 7 -14.11 63.03 33.92
C GLU A 7 -15.11 62.02 34.51
N GLY A 8 -15.03 60.79 34.01
CA GLY A 8 -15.76 59.65 34.52
C GLY A 8 -15.01 58.35 34.29
N ASN A 9 -14.35 57.91 35.36
CA ASN A 9 -14.10 56.50 35.71
C ASN A 9 -13.16 55.66 34.82
N ALA A 10 -11.98 55.36 35.37
CA ALA A 10 -10.99 54.46 34.79
C ALA A 10 -11.51 53.00 34.76
N PRO A 11 -11.41 52.27 33.63
CA PRO A 11 -11.49 50.81 33.67
C PRO A 11 -10.16 50.25 34.18
N SER A 12 -10.23 49.55 35.32
CA SER A 12 -9.15 48.73 35.85
C SER A 12 -8.67 47.75 34.78
N ARG A 13 -7.45 47.98 34.28
CA ARG A 13 -6.77 47.04 33.38
C ARG A 13 -6.35 45.84 34.21
N SER A 14 -7.12 44.76 34.17
CA SER A 14 -6.70 43.44 34.66
C SER A 14 -5.36 43.08 34.02
N ILE A 15 -4.36 42.88 34.88
CA ILE A 15 -2.97 42.58 34.52
C ILE A 15 -2.78 41.06 34.37
N ASP A 16 -3.86 40.28 34.42
CA ASP A 16 -3.80 38.82 34.62
C ASP A 16 -3.78 38.00 33.32
N GLY A 17 -3.89 38.65 32.15
CA GLY A 17 -3.92 37.97 30.85
C GLY A 17 -2.58 37.85 30.12
N ARG A 18 -1.54 38.57 30.55
CA ARG A 18 -0.33 38.75 29.71
C ARG A 18 0.71 37.62 29.86
N MET A 19 0.74 36.96 31.01
CA MET A 19 1.77 35.97 31.36
C MET A 19 1.59 34.62 30.63
N ASN A 20 0.37 34.26 30.25
CA ASN A 20 0.08 33.01 29.52
C ASN A 20 0.38 33.09 28.01
N SER A 21 0.56 34.29 27.45
CA SER A 21 0.81 34.49 26.02
C SER A 21 2.29 34.37 25.62
N ILE A 22 3.20 34.63 26.56
CA ILE A 22 4.64 34.60 26.32
C ILE A 22 5.17 33.16 26.38
N PHE A 23 4.64 32.35 27.30
CA PHE A 23 5.01 30.94 27.45
C PHE A 23 4.55 30.05 26.28
N ARG A 24 3.48 30.45 25.58
CA ARG A 24 2.98 29.70 24.40
C ARG A 24 3.76 29.96 23.12
N ARG A 25 4.48 31.09 23.02
CA ARG A 25 5.29 31.43 21.83
C ARG A 25 6.67 30.80 21.83
N SER A 26 7.24 30.49 22.99
CA SER A 26 8.57 29.86 23.09
C SER A 26 8.54 28.35 22.84
N ALA A 27 7.44 27.66 23.17
CA ALA A 27 7.31 26.22 22.99
C ALA A 27 7.26 25.76 21.52
N THR A 28 6.79 26.62 20.60
CA THR A 28 6.72 26.30 19.15
C THR A 28 8.02 26.55 18.40
N ALA A 29 8.94 27.34 18.97
CA ALA A 29 10.26 27.59 18.38
C ALA A 29 11.23 26.42 18.58
N ALA A 30 11.11 25.68 19.70
CA ALA A 30 11.95 24.51 19.99
C ALA A 30 11.58 23.29 19.14
N LEU A 31 10.30 23.13 18.79
CA LEU A 31 9.81 22.03 17.95
C LEU A 31 10.21 22.15 16.46
N ARG A 32 10.63 23.33 15.99
CA ARG A 32 11.03 23.55 14.58
C ARG A 32 12.49 23.20 14.27
N ARG A 33 13.34 22.95 15.28
CA ARG A 33 14.77 22.64 15.09
C ARG A 33 15.07 21.15 14.87
N ARG A 34 14.05 20.33 14.64
CA ARG A 34 14.17 19.00 14.03
C ARG A 34 13.60 19.01 12.61
N ALA A 35 13.97 20.02 11.84
CA ALA A 35 14.11 19.78 10.41
C ALA A 35 15.25 18.78 10.27
N VAL A 36 14.92 17.48 10.26
CA VAL A 36 15.77 16.49 9.62
C VAL A 36 16.04 17.07 8.26
N ALA A 37 17.27 17.54 8.04
CA ALA A 37 17.70 17.99 6.74
C ALA A 37 17.52 16.78 5.85
N GLY A 38 16.39 16.72 5.14
CA GLY A 38 16.07 15.68 4.19
C GLY A 38 17.08 15.80 3.08
N ARG A 39 18.21 15.14 3.27
CA ARG A 39 19.26 14.98 2.28
C ARG A 39 18.60 14.23 1.13
N ARG A 40 18.24 14.95 0.08
CA ARG A 40 17.76 14.39 -1.19
C ARG A 40 18.95 13.75 -1.89
N MET A 41 19.44 12.64 -1.36
CA MET A 41 20.54 11.88 -1.96
C MET A 41 19.96 10.78 -2.83
N PHE A 42 19.42 11.18 -3.99
CA PHE A 42 19.15 10.23 -5.06
C PHE A 42 20.49 9.96 -5.78
N GLY A 43 21.31 9.09 -5.20
CA GLY A 43 22.54 8.55 -5.79
C GLY A 43 23.81 9.38 -5.54
N GLY A 44 24.69 8.87 -4.66
CA GLY A 44 26.14 9.16 -4.74
C GLY A 44 26.76 10.16 -3.76
N GLY A 45 26.01 10.70 -2.78
CA GLY A 45 26.54 11.74 -1.88
C GLY A 45 27.00 11.30 -0.49
N GLY A 46 27.00 9.99 -0.20
CA GLY A 46 27.51 9.41 1.05
C GLY A 46 28.95 8.93 0.92
N THR A 47 29.70 8.98 2.02
CA THR A 47 31.01 8.33 2.11
C THR A 47 30.88 6.82 1.84
N LYS A 48 31.96 6.15 1.41
CA LYS A 48 31.90 4.72 1.06
C LYS A 48 31.35 3.85 2.19
N GLU A 49 31.68 4.21 3.43
CA GLU A 49 31.25 3.50 4.64
C GLU A 49 29.74 3.70 4.88
N GLU A 50 29.23 4.92 4.77
CA GLU A 50 27.79 5.21 4.89
C GLU A 50 26.94 4.46 3.84
N ASN A 51 27.44 4.32 2.61
CA ASN A 51 26.73 3.60 1.55
C ASN A 51 26.68 2.08 1.80
N LEU A 52 27.72 1.51 2.42
CA LEU A 52 27.75 0.10 2.80
C LEU A 52 26.78 -0.18 3.95
N GLU A 53 26.68 0.73 4.92
CA GLU A 53 25.70 0.61 6.00
C GLU A 53 24.26 0.73 5.49
N GLU A 54 24.00 1.60 4.52
CA GLU A 54 22.69 1.71 3.90
C GLU A 54 22.33 0.45 3.10
N ALA A 55 23.29 -0.10 2.33
CA ALA A 55 23.11 -1.35 1.62
C ALA A 55 22.82 -2.53 2.56
N ALA A 56 23.54 -2.62 3.69
CA ALA A 56 23.31 -3.66 4.70
C ALA A 56 21.88 -3.60 5.27
N LYS A 57 21.36 -2.40 5.56
CA LYS A 57 19.97 -2.22 6.04
C LYS A 57 18.95 -2.72 5.02
N TRP A 58 19.13 -2.41 3.74
CA TRP A 58 18.22 -2.86 2.68
C TRP A 58 18.27 -4.38 2.44
N ILE A 59 19.44 -4.99 2.61
CA ILE A 59 19.57 -6.45 2.58
C ILE A 59 18.75 -7.08 3.70
N ASP A 60 18.85 -6.54 4.91
CA ASP A 60 18.09 -7.08 6.05
C ASP A 60 16.59 -6.89 5.88
N TYR A 61 16.14 -5.71 5.41
CA TYR A 61 14.72 -5.51 5.06
C TYR A 61 14.23 -6.48 3.98
N SER A 62 15.06 -6.77 2.98
CA SER A 62 14.70 -7.73 1.93
C SER A 62 14.58 -9.15 2.47
N LYS A 63 15.40 -9.55 3.44
CA LYS A 63 15.26 -10.85 4.13
C LYS A 63 13.93 -10.95 4.88
N TYR A 64 13.55 -9.89 5.60
CA TYR A 64 12.25 -9.85 6.28
C TYR A 64 11.08 -9.87 5.30
N GLY A 65 11.18 -9.12 4.20
CA GLY A 65 10.20 -9.11 3.13
C GLY A 65 10.01 -10.50 2.54
N LEU A 66 11.11 -11.18 2.19
CA LEU A 66 11.08 -12.53 1.63
C LEU A 66 10.47 -13.54 2.63
N ALA A 67 10.85 -13.48 3.90
CA ALA A 67 10.31 -14.35 4.93
C ALA A 67 8.79 -14.16 5.09
N PHE A 68 8.33 -12.91 5.14
CA PHE A 68 6.91 -12.59 5.24
C PHE A 68 6.12 -13.05 4.01
N THR A 69 6.57 -12.67 2.80
CA THR A 69 5.87 -13.07 1.57
C THR A 69 5.90 -14.58 1.37
N GLY A 70 6.99 -15.25 1.76
CA GLY A 70 7.10 -16.71 1.72
C GLY A 70 6.10 -17.38 2.66
N ALA A 71 5.98 -16.90 3.89
CA ALA A 71 5.02 -17.43 4.86
C ALA A 71 3.56 -17.24 4.38
N VAL A 72 3.22 -16.05 3.87
CA VAL A 72 1.89 -15.76 3.32
C VAL A 72 1.60 -16.63 2.10
N ALA A 73 2.56 -16.78 1.18
CA ALA A 73 2.39 -17.61 -0.01
C ALA A 73 2.13 -19.08 0.35
N VAL A 74 2.87 -19.65 1.30
CA VAL A 74 2.66 -21.03 1.77
C VAL A 74 1.30 -21.16 2.46
N TYR A 75 0.91 -20.18 3.28
CA TYR A 75 -0.40 -20.19 3.94
C TYR A 75 -1.54 -20.15 2.92
N VAL A 76 -1.51 -19.21 1.98
CA VAL A 76 -2.53 -19.07 0.93
C VAL A 76 -2.56 -20.32 0.06
N ALA A 77 -1.41 -20.82 -0.40
CA ALA A 77 -1.36 -22.05 -1.20
C ALA A 77 -1.92 -23.25 -0.41
N GLY A 78 -1.63 -23.36 0.89
CA GLY A 78 -2.19 -24.40 1.75
C GLY A 78 -3.71 -24.30 1.87
N VAL A 79 -4.22 -23.10 2.13
CA VAL A 79 -5.67 -22.84 2.21
C VAL A 79 -6.35 -23.13 0.88
N GLU A 80 -5.81 -22.64 -0.24
CA GLU A 80 -6.36 -22.86 -1.58
C GLU A 80 -6.32 -24.34 -1.96
N VAL A 81 -5.25 -25.09 -1.66
CA VAL A 81 -5.22 -26.55 -1.91
C VAL A 81 -6.28 -27.29 -1.09
N MET A 82 -6.54 -26.86 0.14
CA MET A 82 -7.58 -27.47 0.99
C MET A 82 -9.01 -27.12 0.53
N HIS A 83 -9.21 -25.95 -0.09
CA HIS A 83 -10.51 -25.54 -0.64
C HIS A 83 -10.69 -25.87 -2.14
N ALA A 84 -9.62 -26.20 -2.86
CA ALA A 84 -9.63 -26.48 -4.30
C ALA A 84 -10.34 -27.79 -4.67
N SER A 85 -10.58 -28.68 -3.69
CA SER A 85 -11.25 -29.96 -3.91
C SER A 85 -12.76 -29.85 -4.12
N SER A 86 -13.40 -28.69 -3.92
CA SER A 86 -14.88 -28.64 -3.84
C SER A 86 -15.60 -27.41 -4.44
N HIS A 87 -14.92 -26.46 -5.10
CA HIS A 87 -15.60 -25.21 -5.53
C HIS A 87 -15.72 -24.96 -7.06
N HIS A 88 -15.31 -25.91 -7.91
CA HIS A 88 -15.51 -25.79 -9.37
C HIS A 88 -16.05 -27.10 -9.99
N GLU A 89 -17.11 -27.66 -9.40
CA GLU A 89 -18.08 -28.38 -10.20
C GLU A 89 -18.91 -27.33 -10.95
N GLU A 90 -18.39 -26.92 -12.11
CA GLU A 90 -19.23 -26.22 -13.07
C GLU A 90 -20.26 -27.24 -13.57
N GLU A 91 -21.43 -27.28 -12.94
CA GLU A 91 -22.65 -27.68 -13.64
C GLU A 91 -22.82 -26.69 -14.79
N HIS A 92 -22.22 -27.01 -15.93
CA HIS A 92 -22.27 -26.18 -17.12
C HIS A 92 -23.67 -26.25 -17.70
N ILE A 93 -24.58 -25.43 -17.18
CA ILE A 93 -25.75 -25.03 -17.96
C ILE A 93 -25.18 -24.33 -19.20
N ALA A 94 -25.32 -24.97 -20.35
CA ALA A 94 -24.78 -24.48 -21.61
C ALA A 94 -25.57 -23.24 -22.05
N TRP A 95 -25.21 -22.08 -21.51
CA TRP A 95 -25.79 -20.82 -21.95
C TRP A 95 -25.31 -20.51 -23.37
N PRO A 96 -26.17 -20.03 -24.27
CA PRO A 96 -25.84 -19.82 -25.69
C PRO A 96 -24.75 -18.77 -25.93
N HIS A 97 -24.41 -17.97 -24.91
CA HIS A 97 -23.32 -17.00 -24.97
C HIS A 97 -21.98 -17.53 -24.42
N MET A 98 -22.00 -18.67 -23.72
CA MET A 98 -20.81 -19.31 -23.17
C MET A 98 -20.25 -20.28 -24.20
N ASN A 99 -18.92 -20.35 -24.31
CA ASN A 99 -18.22 -21.23 -25.27
C ASN A 99 -18.64 -21.04 -26.75
N ILE A 100 -19.01 -19.82 -27.16
CA ILE A 100 -19.23 -19.53 -28.59
C ILE A 100 -17.93 -19.81 -29.36
N ARG A 101 -18.03 -20.64 -30.40
CA ARG A 101 -16.96 -20.93 -31.37
C ARG A 101 -17.48 -20.68 -32.77
N THR A 102 -17.00 -19.59 -33.38
CA THR A 102 -17.24 -19.31 -34.81
C THR A 102 -16.11 -19.84 -35.69
N LYS A 103 -14.96 -20.18 -35.09
CA LYS A 103 -13.77 -20.71 -35.76
C LYS A 103 -13.05 -21.68 -34.82
N ALA A 104 -12.54 -22.77 -35.38
CA ALA A 104 -11.67 -23.72 -34.70
C ALA A 104 -10.35 -23.08 -34.25
N TYR A 105 -9.80 -23.58 -33.14
CA TYR A 105 -8.48 -23.16 -32.68
C TYR A 105 -7.35 -23.73 -33.56
N PRO A 106 -6.21 -23.03 -33.67
CA PRO A 106 -5.11 -23.43 -34.56
C PRO A 106 -4.24 -24.59 -34.02
N TRP A 107 -4.70 -25.32 -33.00
CA TRP A 107 -3.97 -26.45 -32.40
C TRP A 107 -4.76 -27.74 -32.53
N LYS A 108 -4.09 -28.89 -32.28
CA LYS A 108 -4.62 -30.23 -32.54
C LYS A 108 -5.99 -30.52 -31.89
N CYS A 109 -6.26 -29.92 -30.73
CA CYS A 109 -7.55 -30.00 -30.04
C CYS A 109 -8.40 -28.75 -30.33
N GLU A 110 -9.03 -28.72 -31.50
CA GLU A 110 -9.69 -27.53 -32.08
C GLU A 110 -10.75 -26.86 -31.20
N ASP A 111 -11.36 -27.60 -30.27
CA ASP A 111 -12.42 -27.12 -29.38
C ASP A 111 -11.93 -26.72 -27.97
N CYS A 112 -10.71 -27.09 -27.58
CA CYS A 112 -10.19 -26.83 -26.23
C CYS A 112 -9.50 -25.48 -26.14
N ASN A 113 -9.87 -24.61 -25.19
CA ASN A 113 -9.14 -23.37 -24.89
C ASN A 113 -7.67 -23.62 -24.48
N PHE A 114 -6.78 -22.63 -24.67
CA PHE A 114 -5.36 -22.75 -24.32
C PHE A 114 -5.11 -23.09 -22.84
N PHE A 115 -5.86 -22.49 -21.92
CA PHE A 115 -5.69 -22.70 -20.46
C PHE A 115 -6.68 -23.73 -19.86
N ASP A 116 -7.46 -24.45 -20.67
CA ASP A 116 -8.40 -25.45 -20.16
C ASP A 116 -7.75 -26.82 -20.00
N ALA A 117 -7.07 -27.00 -18.87
CA ALA A 117 -6.36 -28.24 -18.55
C ALA A 117 -7.28 -29.48 -18.55
N LYS A 118 -8.58 -29.35 -18.24
CA LYS A 118 -9.52 -30.48 -18.23
C LYS A 118 -9.86 -30.91 -19.66
N CYS A 119 -10.16 -29.96 -20.55
CA CYS A 119 -10.42 -30.25 -21.97
C CYS A 119 -9.20 -30.87 -22.65
N TRP A 120 -8.00 -30.33 -22.40
CA TRP A 120 -6.76 -30.88 -22.94
C TRP A 120 -6.47 -32.30 -22.48
N LYS A 121 -6.81 -32.66 -21.24
CA LYS A 121 -6.68 -34.04 -20.74
C LYS A 121 -7.64 -34.99 -21.48
N LYS A 122 -8.90 -34.58 -21.67
CA LYS A 122 -9.91 -35.37 -22.42
C LYS A 122 -9.51 -35.57 -23.88
N CYS A 123 -9.12 -34.49 -24.56
CA CYS A 123 -8.68 -34.57 -25.96
C CYS A 123 -7.45 -35.46 -26.13
N ARG A 124 -6.46 -35.37 -25.22
CA ARG A 124 -5.28 -36.22 -25.27
C ARG A 124 -5.58 -37.68 -24.95
N ALA A 125 -6.50 -37.96 -24.03
CA ALA A 125 -6.94 -39.32 -23.73
C ALA A 125 -7.74 -39.95 -24.89
N ALA A 126 -8.52 -39.15 -25.62
CA ALA A 126 -9.25 -39.60 -26.81
C ALA A 126 -8.36 -39.75 -28.06
N ALA A 127 -7.14 -39.20 -28.04
CA ALA A 127 -6.14 -39.32 -29.11
C ALA A 127 -5.16 -40.50 -28.91
N GLN A 128 -5.28 -41.24 -27.79
CA GLN A 128 -4.61 -42.52 -27.56
C GLN A 128 -5.45 -43.66 -28.15
#